data_AF-A0A3D4QPQ4-F1
#
_entry.id   AF-A0A3D4QPQ4-F1
#
_cell.length_a   1.000
_cell.length_b   1.000
_cell.length_c   1.000
_cell.angle_alpha   90.00
_cell.angle_beta   90.00
_cell.angle_gamma   90.00
#
_symmetry.space_group_name_H-M   'P 1'
#
loop_
_entity.id
_entity.type
_entity.pdbx_description
1 polymer ?
#
loop_
_entity_poly.entity_id
_entity_poly.type
_entity_poly.pdbx_seq_one_letter_code
_entity_poly.pdbx_strand_id
1 'polypeptide(L)' 'MVKVTIQKLKEMKDKGEKISMVTAYDYAQAVLVEKAGIEIILVG' A
#
# COMPACT_ATOMS: atom_id res chain seq x y z
N MET A 1 10.62 6.67 -0.53
CA MET A 1 9.50 6.09 0.23
C MET A 1 9.94 4.72 0.76
N VAL A 2 9.55 4.32 1.96
CA VAL A 2 9.97 3.02 2.53
C VAL A 2 9.18 1.92 1.82
N LYS A 3 9.86 0.88 1.36
CA LYS A 3 9.23 -0.29 0.72
C LYS A 3 8.24 -0.94 1.69
N VAL A 4 7.00 -1.13 1.26
CA VAL A 4 6.00 -1.88 2.04
C VAL A 4 6.26 -3.37 1.90
N THR A 5 6.33 -4.08 3.02
CA THR A 5 6.56 -5.54 3.11
C THR A 5 5.54 -6.18 4.04
N ILE A 6 5.44 -7.51 4.03
CA ILE A 6 4.56 -8.24 4.95
C ILE A 6 4.93 -7.96 6.42
N GLN A 7 6.22 -7.86 6.74
CA GLN A 7 6.68 -7.50 8.09
C GLN A 7 6.19 -6.11 8.49
N LYS A 8 6.29 -5.13 7.58
CA LYS A 8 5.81 -3.77 7.84
C LYS A 8 4.30 -3.71 8.07
N LEU A 9 3.52 -4.42 7.26
CA LEU A 9 2.07 -4.51 7.43
C LEU A 9 1.68 -5.17 8.76
N LYS A 10 2.43 -6.19 9.19
CA LYS A 10 2.24 -6.81 10.50
C LYS A 10 2.51 -5.83 11.65
N GLU A 11 3.60 -5.07 11.58
CA GLU A 11 3.91 -4.03 12.57
C GLU A 11 2.82 -2.95 12.63
N MET A 12 2.30 -2.51 11.48
CA MET A 12 1.20 -1.53 11.42
C MET A 12 -0.04 -2.06 12.14
N LYS A 13 -0.41 -3.33 11.87
CA LYS A 13 -1.51 -4.00 12.55
C LYS A 13 -1.28 -4.09 14.06
N ASP A 14 -0.09 -4.49 14.50
CA ASP A 14 0.24 -4.63 15.93
C ASP A 14 0.19 -3.28 16.67
N LYS A 15 0.47 -2.18 15.96
CA LYS A 15 0.35 -0.80 16.47
C LYS A 15 -1.06 -0.21 16.38
N GLY A 16 -2.00 -0.90 15.73
CA GLY A 16 -3.33 -0.36 15.45
C GLY A 16 -3.35 0.74 14.37
N GLU A 17 -2.28 0.86 13.59
CA GLU A 17 -2.22 1.75 12.42
C GLU A 17 -3.10 1.16 11.31
N LYS A 18 -4.00 1.99 10.76
CA LYS A 18 -4.85 1.56 9.64
C LYS A 18 -3.99 1.38 8.39
N ILE A 19 -4.29 0.32 7.63
CA ILE A 19 -3.65 0.02 6.35
C ILE A 19 -4.62 0.40 5.25
N SER A 20 -4.19 1.22 4.30
CA SER A 20 -4.97 1.58 3.12
C SER A 20 -4.65 0.66 1.94
N MET A 21 -5.67 0.32 1.17
CA MET A 21 -5.56 -0.55 0.00
C MET A 21 -6.49 -0.05 -1.10
N VAL A 22 -5.97 0.03 -2.33
CA VAL A 22 -6.70 0.50 -3.50
C VAL A 22 -6.42 -0.44 -4.67
N THR A 23 -7.38 -0.61 -5.58
CA THR A 23 -7.14 -1.36 -6.82
C THR A 23 -6.45 -0.47 -7.86
N ALA A 24 -5.51 -1.03 -8.60
CA ALA A 24 -4.88 -0.37 -9.74
C ALA A 24 -4.54 -1.42 -10.80
N TYR A 25 -4.81 -1.09 -12.06
CA TYR A 25 -4.74 -2.08 -13.17
C TYR A 25 -3.64 -1.79 -14.19
N ASP A 26 -3.02 -0.62 -14.12
CA ASP A 26 -1.96 -0.21 -15.04
C ASP A 26 -0.86 0.59 -14.32
N TYR A 27 0.24 0.83 -15.05
CA TYR A 27 1.41 1.54 -14.54
C TYR A 27 1.11 2.98 -14.11
N ALA A 28 0.29 3.72 -14.87
CA ALA A 28 0.01 5.12 -14.58
C ALA A 28 -0.79 5.26 -13.27
N GLN A 29 -1.79 4.39 -13.07
CA GLN A 29 -2.53 4.30 -11.82
C GLN A 29 -1.62 3.88 -10.66
N ALA A 30 -0.78 2.85 -10.85
CA ALA A 30 0.14 2.40 -9.80
C ALA A 30 1.10 3.50 -9.33
N VAL A 31 1.64 4.29 -10.27
CA VAL A 31 2.49 5.45 -9.95
C VAL A 31 1.74 6.52 -9.17
N LEU A 32 0.48 6.79 -9.51
CA LEU A 32 -0.35 7.75 -8.78
C LEU A 32 -0.66 7.26 -7.37
N VAL A 33 -1.02 5.99 -7.23
CA VAL A 33 -1.34 5.33 -5.96
C VAL A 33 -0.12 5.32 -5.03
N GLU A 34 1.07 5.03 -5.57
CA GLU A 34 2.33 5.12 -4.81
C GLU A 34 2.60 6.55 -4.33
N LYS A 35 2.43 7.55 -5.19
CA LYS A 35 2.59 8.98 -4.82
C LYS A 35 1.58 9.45 -3.77
N ALA A 36 0.39 8.84 -3.74
CA ALA A 36 -0.64 9.12 -2.73
C ALA A 36 -0.34 8.48 -1.36
N GLY A 37 0.72 7.66 -1.26
CA GLY A 37 1.13 7.03 0.00
C GLY A 37 0.30 5.81 0.40
N ILE A 38 -0.43 5.20 -0.54
CA ILE A 38 -1.21 3.98 -0.28
C ILE A 38 -0.27 2.79 -0.09
N GLU A 39 -0.52 1.96 0.92
CA GLU A 39 0.38 0.85 1.25
C GLU A 39 0.27 -0.34 0.31
N ILE A 40 -0.93 -0.63 -0.21
CA ILE A 40 -1.22 -1.83 -0.99
C ILE A 40 -1.99 -1.50 -2.26
N ILE A 41 -1.50 -2.03 -3.38
CA ILE A 41 -2.25 -2.14 -4.64
C ILE A 41 -2.80 -3.56 -4.77
N LEU A 42 -4.12 -3.70 -4.88
CA LEU A 42 -4.78 -4.96 -5.19
C LEU A 42 -5.07 -5.04 -6.69
N VAL A 43 -4.35 -5.92 -7.40
CA VAL A 43 -4.72 -6.29 -8.76
C VAL A 43 -5.79 -7.37 -8.65
N GLY A 44 -7.06 -6.94 -8.71
CA GLY A 44 -8.22 -7.81 -8.71
C GLY A 44 -8.44 -8.49 -10.06
#